data_AF-A0A8D2QM47-F1
#
_entry.id   AF-A0A8D2QM47-F1
#
_cell.length_a   1.000
_cell.length_b   1.000
_cell.length_c   1.000
_cell.angle_alpha   90.00
_cell.angle_beta   90.00
_cell.angle_gamma   90.00
#
_symmetry.space_group_name_H-M   'P 1'
#
loop_
_entity.id
_entity.type
_entity.pdbx_description
1 polymer ?
#
loop_
_entity_poly.entity_id
_entity_poly.type
_entity_poly.pdbx_seq_one_letter_code
_entity_poly.pdbx_strand_id
1 'polypeptide(L)'
;RPVTVPAGIRPQSIYDALKEVNLAEMTDKRTSFYLPLDAIKQLHISSTTTVSEVIQGLLKKFMVVDNPQKFALFKEMRKDGQVLFQKLPLTEYPLYLRLLAGPDTDVLSFVLKENETGEWDAFTIPELQNFLMILEKEEKDKIQQVHRKYERFKQRLQQTLKEARGKPG
;
A
#
# COMPACT_ATOMS: atom_id res chain seq x y z
N ARG A 1 -3.73 -2.18 5.41
CA ARG A 1 -5.03 -1.55 5.04
C ARG A 1 -5.94 -2.66 4.48
N PRO A 2 -7.28 -2.52 4.43
CA PRO A 2 -8.14 -3.61 3.97
C PRO A 2 -7.94 -3.90 2.47
N VAL A 3 -7.82 -5.18 2.11
CA VAL A 3 -7.65 -5.70 0.74
C VAL A 3 -8.90 -6.49 0.36
N THR A 4 -9.25 -6.47 -0.92
CA THR A 4 -10.52 -7.03 -1.37
C THR A 4 -10.39 -8.49 -1.77
N VAL A 5 -11.38 -9.34 -1.46
CA VAL A 5 -11.51 -10.69 -2.00
C VAL A 5 -12.95 -10.96 -2.49
N PRO A 6 -13.19 -12.00 -3.30
CA PRO A 6 -14.53 -12.46 -3.67
C PRO A 6 -15.18 -13.18 -2.48
N ALA A 7 -16.42 -12.84 -2.18
CA ALA A 7 -17.18 -13.41 -1.08
C ALA A 7 -17.76 -14.76 -1.51
N GLY A 8 -17.55 -15.76 -0.66
CA GLY A 8 -18.18 -17.07 -0.82
C GLY A 8 -17.25 -18.27 -0.63
N ILE A 9 -15.93 -18.08 -0.62
CA ILE A 9 -15.00 -19.20 -0.44
C ILE A 9 -14.69 -19.33 1.06
N ARG A 10 -15.44 -20.20 1.75
CA ARG A 10 -14.96 -20.81 2.99
C ARG A 10 -13.65 -21.56 2.68
N PRO A 11 -12.68 -21.63 3.60
CA PRO A 11 -11.58 -22.57 3.43
C PRO A 11 -12.19 -23.96 3.24
N GLN A 12 -11.86 -24.60 2.13
CA GLN A 12 -12.40 -25.91 1.78
C GLN A 12 -12.10 -26.88 2.91
N SER A 13 -13.16 -27.49 3.45
CA SER A 13 -12.98 -28.71 4.23
C SER A 13 -12.45 -29.78 3.28
N ILE A 14 -11.73 -30.77 3.80
CA ILE A 14 -11.08 -31.83 2.99
C ILE A 14 -12.07 -32.55 2.05
N TYR A 15 -13.37 -32.48 2.34
CA TYR A 15 -14.46 -33.01 1.51
C TYR A 15 -14.77 -32.19 0.24
N ASP A 16 -14.41 -30.91 0.17
CA ASP A 16 -14.74 -30.01 -0.96
C ASP A 16 -13.73 -30.10 -2.12
N ALA A 17 -12.55 -30.71 -1.89
CA ALA A 17 -11.47 -30.84 -2.87
C ALA A 17 -11.78 -31.79 -4.05
N LEU A 18 -12.92 -32.49 -4.00
CA LEU A 18 -13.34 -33.46 -5.03
C LEU A 18 -14.30 -32.89 -6.08
N LYS A 19 -14.70 -31.63 -5.97
CA LYS A 19 -15.52 -30.96 -6.99
C LYS A 19 -14.68 -29.93 -7.74
N GLU A 20 -14.47 -30.15 -9.04
CA GLU A 20 -13.91 -29.14 -9.92
C GLU A 20 -14.80 -27.89 -9.91
N VAL A 21 -14.23 -26.75 -9.51
CA VAL A 21 -14.95 -25.49 -9.37
C VAL A 21 -14.92 -24.74 -10.70
N ASN A 22 -16.11 -24.48 -11.24
CA ASN A 22 -16.29 -23.74 -12.49
C ASN A 22 -16.05 -22.24 -12.24
N LEU A 23 -15.04 -21.67 -12.91
CA LEU A 23 -14.54 -20.31 -12.65
C LEU A 23 -15.56 -19.19 -12.96
N ALA A 24 -16.64 -19.51 -13.67
CA ALA A 24 -17.62 -18.55 -14.18
C ALA A 24 -18.70 -18.12 -13.15
N GLU A 25 -18.79 -18.75 -11.96
CA GLU A 25 -19.84 -18.47 -10.96
C GLU A 25 -19.40 -17.58 -9.77
N MET A 26 -18.26 -16.91 -9.86
CA MET A 26 -17.80 -16.02 -8.79
C MET A 26 -18.62 -14.72 -8.76
N THR A 27 -19.66 -14.68 -7.91
CA THR A 27 -20.53 -13.52 -7.72
C THR A 27 -19.78 -12.30 -7.18
N ASP A 28 -20.20 -11.11 -7.61
CA ASP A 28 -19.66 -9.75 -7.37
C ASP A 28 -19.76 -9.24 -5.91
N LYS A 29 -19.70 -10.15 -4.94
CA LYS A 29 -19.72 -9.79 -3.52
C LYS A 29 -18.27 -9.66 -3.08
N ARG A 30 -17.82 -8.46 -2.68
CA ARG A 30 -16.47 -8.21 -2.17
C ARG A 30 -16.47 -8.31 -0.64
N THR A 31 -15.74 -9.27 -0.07
CA THR A 31 -15.45 -9.32 1.38
C THR A 31 -13.99 -8.95 1.63
N SER A 32 -13.70 -8.21 2.69
CA SER A 32 -12.34 -7.81 3.05
C SER A 32 -11.64 -8.93 3.81
N PHE A 33 -10.52 -9.43 3.29
CA PHE A 33 -9.53 -10.17 4.09
C PHE A 33 -8.18 -9.47 3.98
N TYR A 34 -7.47 -9.45 5.10
CA TYR A 34 -6.20 -8.77 5.24
C TYR A 34 -5.08 -9.66 4.72
N LEU A 35 -4.15 -9.10 3.93
CA LEU A 35 -2.82 -9.69 3.82
C LEU A 35 -2.24 -9.70 5.25
N PRO A 36 -1.86 -10.85 5.84
CA PRO A 36 -1.29 -10.85 7.17
C PRO A 36 -0.01 -10.03 7.11
N LEU A 37 0.03 -8.94 7.89
CA LEU A 37 1.07 -7.90 7.82
C LEU A 37 2.50 -8.45 8.05
N ASP A 38 2.61 -9.62 8.68
CA ASP A 38 3.86 -10.30 9.00
C ASP A 38 3.92 -11.75 8.47
N ALA A 39 3.33 -12.01 7.30
CA ALA A 39 3.41 -13.34 6.68
C ALA A 39 4.76 -13.57 5.97
N ILE A 40 5.54 -14.53 6.47
CA ILE A 40 6.73 -15.03 5.76
C ILE A 40 6.33 -16.22 4.88
N LYS A 41 6.73 -16.19 3.61
CA LYS A 41 6.48 -17.30 2.68
C LYS A 41 7.75 -17.77 1.99
N GLN A 42 8.03 -19.07 2.13
CA GLN A 42 9.00 -19.76 1.29
C GLN A 42 8.37 -20.08 -0.07
N LEU A 43 9.14 -19.81 -1.12
CA LEU A 43 8.76 -20.07 -2.51
C LEU A 43 9.78 -21.00 -3.14
N HIS A 44 9.31 -22.01 -3.87
CA HIS A 44 10.14 -22.78 -4.78
C HIS A 44 10.03 -22.14 -6.16
N ILE A 45 11.15 -21.59 -6.65
CA ILE A 45 11.23 -20.84 -7.90
C ILE A 45 12.45 -21.32 -8.70
N SER A 46 12.45 -21.03 -10.01
CA SER A 46 13.58 -21.32 -10.89
C SER A 46 14.45 -20.07 -11.10
N SER A 47 15.58 -20.24 -11.79
CA SER A 47 16.48 -19.13 -12.16
C SER A 47 15.83 -18.13 -13.13
N THR A 48 14.79 -18.55 -13.85
CA THR A 48 14.05 -17.73 -14.81
C THR A 48 12.81 -17.07 -14.21
N THR A 49 12.46 -17.38 -12.95
CA THR A 49 11.30 -16.76 -12.31
C THR A 49 11.58 -15.27 -12.06
N THR A 50 10.73 -14.43 -12.65
CA THR A 50 10.83 -12.97 -12.57
C THR A 50 10.17 -12.42 -11.30
N VAL A 51 10.52 -11.19 -10.94
CA VAL A 51 9.84 -10.43 -9.88
C VAL A 51 8.32 -10.34 -10.13
N SER A 52 7.91 -10.12 -11.38
CA SER A 52 6.49 -10.08 -11.77
C SER A 52 5.75 -11.37 -11.40
N GLU A 53 6.34 -12.53 -11.72
CA GLU A 53 5.76 -13.84 -11.41
C GLU A 53 5.71 -14.11 -9.90
N VAL A 54 6.74 -13.67 -9.17
CA VAL A 54 6.75 -13.76 -7.70
C VAL A 54 5.62 -12.95 -7.09
N ILE A 55 5.42 -11.69 -7.53
CA ILE A 55 4.32 -10.84 -7.05
C ILE A 55 2.98 -11.51 -7.35
N GLN A 56 2.72 -11.91 -8.59
CA GLN A 56 1.46 -12.56 -8.97
C GLN A 56 1.21 -13.86 -8.19
N GLY A 57 2.26 -14.68 -8.04
CA GLY A 57 2.18 -15.94 -7.29
C GLY A 57 1.87 -15.73 -5.81
N LEU A 58 2.46 -14.71 -5.18
CA LEU A 58 2.15 -14.34 -3.80
C LEU A 58 0.71 -13.83 -3.66
N LEU A 59 0.28 -12.91 -4.52
CA LEU A 59 -1.09 -12.37 -4.47
C LEU A 59 -2.13 -13.47 -4.65
N LYS A 60 -1.95 -14.35 -5.64
CA LYS A 60 -2.82 -15.51 -5.85
C LYS A 60 -2.87 -16.42 -4.63
N LYS A 61 -1.71 -16.70 -4.02
CA LYS A 61 -1.59 -17.58 -2.84
C LYS A 61 -2.27 -17.02 -1.61
N PHE A 62 -2.26 -15.70 -1.44
CA PHE A 62 -2.96 -15.01 -0.36
C PHE A 62 -4.36 -14.55 -0.74
N MET A 63 -4.87 -14.98 -1.90
CA MET A 63 -6.20 -14.64 -2.44
C MET A 63 -6.44 -13.13 -2.56
N VAL A 64 -5.38 -12.35 -2.78
CA VAL A 64 -5.47 -10.91 -3.02
C VAL A 64 -5.97 -10.67 -4.45
N VAL A 65 -7.10 -9.98 -4.61
CA VAL A 65 -7.67 -9.67 -5.94
C VAL A 65 -7.35 -8.27 -6.45
N ASP A 66 -6.59 -7.50 -5.67
CA ASP A 66 -6.11 -6.19 -6.09
C ASP A 66 -5.16 -6.29 -7.30
N ASN A 67 -5.11 -5.21 -8.10
CA ASN A 67 -4.24 -5.16 -9.28
C ASN A 67 -2.78 -5.42 -8.85
N PRO A 68 -2.07 -6.41 -9.44
CA PRO A 68 -0.67 -6.69 -9.14
C PRO A 68 0.26 -5.48 -9.26
N GLN A 69 -0.06 -4.51 -10.12
CA GLN A 69 0.71 -3.25 -10.25
C GLN A 69 0.65 -2.36 -9.02
N LYS A 70 -0.30 -2.59 -8.10
CA LYS A 70 -0.31 -1.91 -6.79
C LYS A 70 0.77 -2.44 -5.86
N PHE A 71 1.46 -3.51 -6.22
CA PHE A 71 2.46 -4.16 -5.37
C PHE A 71 3.83 -4.10 -6.01
N ALA A 72 4.85 -4.05 -5.16
CA ALA A 72 6.23 -4.13 -5.57
C ALA A 72 7.01 -5.04 -4.62
N LEU A 73 7.95 -5.78 -5.20
CA LEU A 73 8.90 -6.57 -4.43
C LEU A 73 10.14 -5.71 -4.17
N PHE A 74 10.54 -5.64 -2.91
CA PHE A 74 11.75 -4.96 -2.48
C PHE A 74 12.77 -6.00 -2.05
N LYS A 75 14.04 -5.71 -2.31
CA LYS A 75 15.12 -6.31 -1.52
C LYS A 75 15.37 -5.45 -0.29
N GLU A 76 15.50 -6.11 0.84
CA GLU A 76 15.88 -5.53 2.11
C GLU A 76 17.29 -6.00 2.46
N MET A 77 18.18 -5.07 2.81
CA MET A 77 19.58 -5.34 3.13
C MET A 77 19.98 -4.54 4.36
N ARG A 78 20.80 -5.14 5.23
CA ARG A 78 21.39 -4.42 6.37
C ARG A 78 22.77 -3.90 6.01
N LYS A 79 22.97 -2.59 6.11
CA LYS A 79 24.26 -1.94 5.87
C LYS A 79 24.53 -0.91 6.96
N ASP A 80 25.69 -1.01 7.62
CA ASP A 80 26.14 -0.06 8.64
C ASP A 80 25.11 0.19 9.77
N GLY A 81 24.39 -0.86 10.17
CA GLY A 81 23.33 -0.79 11.20
C GLY A 81 21.99 -0.22 10.72
N GLN A 82 21.86 0.15 9.43
CA GLN A 82 20.62 0.63 8.83
C GLN A 82 20.00 -0.43 7.93
N VAL A 83 18.66 -0.47 7.89
CA VAL A 83 17.88 -1.34 7.00
C VAL A 83 17.52 -0.54 5.75
N LEU A 84 18.01 -1.00 4.59
CA LEU A 84 17.76 -0.37 3.29
C LEU A 84 16.75 -1.20 2.49
N PHE A 85 15.74 -0.53 1.93
CA PHE A 85 14.77 -1.12 1.01
C PHE A 85 15.03 -0.61 -0.41
N GLN A 86 15.20 -1.52 -1.37
CA GLN A 86 15.33 -1.16 -2.78
C GLN A 86 14.26 -1.90 -3.60
N LYS A 87 13.44 -1.15 -4.35
CA LYS A 87 12.43 -1.70 -5.27
C LYS A 87 13.14 -2.49 -6.37
N LEU A 88 12.65 -3.70 -6.64
CA LEU A 88 13.16 -4.53 -7.72
C LEU A 88 12.37 -4.27 -9.01
N PRO A 89 13.05 -4.13 -10.17
CA PRO A 89 12.41 -4.15 -11.47
C PRO A 89 11.62 -5.44 -11.70
N LEU A 90 10.47 -5.35 -12.38
CA LEU A 90 9.61 -6.52 -12.65
C LEU A 90 10.29 -7.61 -13.49
N THR A 91 11.31 -7.25 -14.27
CA THR A 91 12.09 -8.13 -15.15
C THR A 91 13.29 -8.77 -14.47
N GLU A 92 13.62 -8.41 -13.23
CA GLU A 92 14.72 -9.05 -12.49
C GLU A 92 14.35 -10.46 -12.00
N TYR A 93 15.37 -11.23 -11.61
CA TYR A 93 15.25 -12.63 -11.18
C TYR A 93 15.63 -12.78 -9.69
N PRO A 94 14.65 -12.90 -8.76
CA PRO A 94 14.93 -12.93 -7.32
C PRO A 94 15.83 -14.09 -6.87
N LEU A 95 15.75 -15.25 -7.54
CA LEU A 95 16.62 -16.39 -7.21
C LEU A 95 18.10 -16.07 -7.50
N TYR A 96 18.38 -15.37 -8.59
CA TYR A 96 19.75 -14.95 -8.92
C TYR A 96 20.31 -14.03 -7.84
N LEU A 97 19.53 -13.05 -7.38
CA LEU A 97 19.93 -12.15 -6.30
C LEU A 97 20.18 -12.90 -4.98
N ARG A 98 19.32 -13.88 -4.64
CA ARG A 98 19.50 -14.74 -3.47
C ARG A 98 20.79 -15.56 -3.56
N LEU A 99 21.10 -16.12 -4.72
CA LEU A 99 22.31 -16.91 -4.92
C LEU A 99 23.58 -16.06 -4.75
N LEU A 100 23.58 -14.81 -5.23
CA LEU A 100 24.71 -13.89 -5.05
C LEU A 100 24.90 -13.46 -3.58
N ALA A 101 23.81 -13.22 -2.85
CA ALA A 101 23.87 -12.79 -1.45
C ALA A 101 24.13 -13.94 -0.47
N GLY A 102 23.85 -15.18 -0.90
CA GLY A 102 23.94 -16.36 -0.06
C GLY A 102 22.64 -16.65 0.74
N PRO A 103 22.67 -17.70 1.58
CA PRO A 103 21.49 -18.20 2.26
C PRO A 103 21.05 -17.33 3.45
N ASP A 104 21.91 -16.44 3.93
CA ASP A 104 21.62 -15.60 5.09
C ASP A 104 20.53 -14.56 4.79
N THR A 105 19.45 -14.62 5.57
CA THR A 105 18.32 -13.71 5.45
C THR A 105 18.58 -12.33 6.05
N ASP A 106 19.58 -12.19 6.92
CA ASP A 106 19.99 -10.88 7.47
C ASP A 106 20.80 -10.06 6.46
N VAL A 107 21.50 -10.73 5.53
CA VAL A 107 22.22 -10.08 4.43
C VAL A 107 21.26 -9.58 3.36
N LEU A 108 20.30 -10.42 2.98
CA LEU A 108 19.29 -10.11 1.98
C LEU A 108 17.97 -10.75 2.38
N SER A 109 16.87 -10.00 2.39
CA SER A 109 15.51 -10.53 2.44
C SER A 109 14.65 -9.88 1.36
N PHE A 110 13.49 -10.48 1.07
CA PHE A 110 12.56 -9.96 0.08
C PHE A 110 11.24 -9.61 0.74
N VAL A 111 10.73 -8.41 0.45
CA VAL A 111 9.52 -7.88 1.08
C VAL A 111 8.56 -7.41 0.01
N LEU A 112 7.35 -7.95 0.02
CA LEU A 112 6.25 -7.49 -0.81
C LEU A 112 5.57 -6.32 -0.10
N LYS A 113 5.46 -5.17 -0.76
CA LYS A 113 4.74 -3.99 -0.24
C LYS A 113 3.77 -3.47 -1.28
N GLU A 114 2.70 -2.83 -0.81
CA GLU A 114 1.89 -1.95 -1.65
C GLU A 114 2.72 -0.72 -2.03
N ASN A 115 2.64 -0.27 -3.27
CA ASN A 115 3.18 1.02 -3.69
C ASN A 115 2.37 2.10 -2.96
N GLU A 116 2.94 2.71 -1.90
CA GLU A 116 2.29 3.80 -1.15
C GLU A 116 2.13 5.06 -2.01
N THR A 117 2.99 5.20 -3.01
CA THR A 117 2.93 6.26 -4.00
C THR A 117 2.30 5.66 -5.25
N GLY A 118 1.08 6.09 -5.59
CA GLY A 118 0.52 5.80 -6.91
C GLY A 118 1.60 6.11 -7.94
N GLU A 119 1.89 5.16 -8.83
CA GLU A 119 2.91 5.32 -9.86
C GLU A 119 2.51 6.50 -10.75
N TRP A 120 3.02 7.69 -10.44
CA TRP A 120 2.73 8.92 -11.16
C TRP A 120 3.19 8.82 -12.63
N ASP A 121 4.13 7.93 -12.89
CA ASP A 121 4.64 7.58 -14.22
C ASP A 121 3.57 6.96 -15.13
N ALA A 122 2.46 6.47 -14.58
CA ALA A 122 1.34 5.94 -15.35
C ALA A 122 0.42 7.03 -15.93
N PHE A 123 0.58 8.29 -15.50
CA PHE A 123 -0.22 9.42 -15.98
C PHE A 123 0.53 10.19 -17.05
N THR A 124 -0.23 10.70 -18.01
CA THR A 124 0.30 11.61 -19.03
C THR A 124 0.70 12.96 -18.40
N ILE A 125 1.60 13.69 -19.06
CA ILE A 125 2.04 15.02 -18.59
C ILE A 125 0.86 15.98 -18.31
N PRO A 126 -0.19 16.06 -19.17
CA PRO A 126 -1.35 16.90 -18.88
C PRO A 126 -2.14 16.48 -17.62
N GLU A 127 -2.26 15.18 -17.36
CA GLU A 127 -2.93 14.68 -16.15
C GLU A 127 -2.14 15.05 -14.89
N LEU A 128 -0.82 14.90 -14.93
CA LEU A 128 0.06 15.35 -13.84
C LEU A 128 -0.05 16.86 -13.58
N GLN A 129 -0.10 17.66 -14.64
CA GLN A 129 -0.33 19.11 -14.52
C GLN A 129 -1.68 19.44 -13.89
N ASN A 130 -2.73 18.70 -14.25
CA ASN A 130 -4.04 18.85 -13.63
C ASN A 130 -4.02 18.50 -12.14
N PHE A 131 -3.34 17.42 -11.74
CA PHE A 131 -3.18 17.08 -10.33
C PHE A 131 -2.45 18.17 -9.55
N LEU A 132 -1.38 18.74 -10.12
CA LEU A 132 -0.68 19.87 -9.51
C LEU A 132 -1.61 21.06 -9.29
N MET A 133 -2.41 21.44 -10.29
CA MET A 133 -3.39 22.53 -10.16
C MET A 133 -4.44 22.26 -9.08
N ILE A 134 -4.96 21.02 -9.01
CA ILE A 134 -5.94 20.63 -7.98
C ILE A 134 -5.31 20.74 -6.59
N LEU A 135 -4.09 20.23 -6.42
CA LEU A 135 -3.37 20.25 -5.14
C LEU A 135 -3.05 21.68 -4.69
N GLU A 136 -2.59 22.55 -5.59
CA GLU A 136 -2.32 23.96 -5.28
C GLU A 136 -3.59 24.68 -4.81
N LYS A 137 -4.72 24.42 -5.48
CA LYS A 137 -6.01 24.97 -5.08
C LYS A 137 -6.44 24.46 -3.71
N GLU A 138 -6.33 23.16 -3.46
CA GLU A 138 -6.67 22.56 -2.16
C GLU A 138 -5.81 23.11 -1.02
N GLU A 139 -4.51 23.30 -1.28
CA GLU A 139 -3.59 23.88 -0.32
C GLU A 139 -3.99 25.31 0.03
N LYS A 140 -4.24 26.14 -0.99
CA LYS A 140 -4.69 27.53 -0.80
C LYS A 140 -5.98 27.60 0.00
N ASP A 141 -6.95 26.72 -0.30
CA ASP A 141 -8.21 26.66 0.41
C ASP A 141 -8.01 26.25 1.88
N LYS A 142 -7.14 25.28 2.17
CA LYS A 142 -6.76 24.88 3.53
C LYS A 142 -6.10 26.04 4.30
N ILE A 143 -5.16 26.75 3.69
CA ILE A 143 -4.50 27.91 4.29
C ILE A 143 -5.56 28.96 4.67
N GLN A 144 -6.49 29.28 3.76
CA GLN A 144 -7.56 30.23 4.05
C GLN A 144 -8.51 29.74 5.15
N GLN A 145 -8.82 28.45 5.21
CA GLN A 145 -9.63 27.87 6.30
C GLN A 145 -8.93 28.03 7.66
N VAL A 146 -7.63 27.75 7.73
CA VAL A 146 -6.84 27.93 8.95
C VAL A 146 -6.84 29.40 9.39
N HIS A 147 -6.58 30.33 8.47
CA HIS A 147 -6.64 31.77 8.77
C HIS A 147 -8.02 32.20 9.29
N ARG A 148 -9.11 31.78 8.62
CA ARG A 148 -10.47 32.10 9.06
C ARG A 148 -10.81 31.51 10.43
N LYS A 149 -10.29 30.33 10.76
CA LYS A 149 -10.48 29.69 12.08
C LYS A 149 -9.72 30.46 13.15
N TYR A 150 -8.47 30.86 12.87
CA TYR A 150 -7.65 31.65 13.76
C TYR A 150 -8.28 33.02 14.04
N GLU A 151 -8.70 33.76 13.01
CA GLU A 151 -9.31 35.09 13.19
C GLU A 151 -10.61 35.02 13.99
N ARG A 152 -11.47 34.03 13.73
CA ARG A 152 -12.68 33.79 14.55
C ARG A 152 -12.34 33.53 16.02
N PHE A 153 -11.32 32.71 16.28
CA PHE A 153 -10.89 32.41 17.64
C PHE A 153 -10.34 33.66 18.34
N LYS A 154 -9.48 34.43 17.64
CA LYS A 154 -8.91 35.69 18.14
C LYS A 154 -9.98 36.72 18.48
N GLN A 155 -10.97 36.91 17.61
CA GLN A 155 -12.08 37.84 17.86
C GLN A 155 -12.88 37.43 19.10
N ARG A 156 -13.19 36.14 19.24
CA ARG A 156 -13.92 35.62 20.41
C ARG A 156 -13.13 35.81 21.70
N LEU A 157 -11.83 35.53 21.68
CA LEU A 157 -10.95 35.76 22.82
C LEU A 157 -10.91 37.24 23.21
N GLN A 158 -10.83 38.15 22.24
CA GLN A 158 -10.84 39.58 22.49
C GLN A 158 -12.17 40.07 23.08
N GLN A 159 -13.31 39.53 22.62
CA GLN A 159 -14.62 39.83 23.20
C GLN A 159 -14.70 39.39 24.66
N THR A 160 -14.31 38.14 24.97
CA THR A 160 -14.30 37.62 26.35
C THR A 160 -13.37 38.42 27.26
N LEU A 161 -12.19 38.84 26.79
CA LEU A 161 -11.29 39.71 27.56
C LEU A 161 -11.89 41.09 27.86
N LYS A 162 -12.64 41.67 26.92
CA LYS A 162 -13.34 42.96 27.12
C LYS A 162 -14.48 42.80 28.13
N GLU A 163 -15.28 41.75 28.01
CA GLU A 163 -16.39 41.45 28.94
C GLU A 163 -15.89 41.19 30.36
N ALA A 164 -14.75 40.52 30.53
CA ALA A 164 -14.13 40.28 31.84
C ALA A 164 -13.62 41.57 32.50
N ARG A 165 -13.18 42.57 31.71
CA ARG A 165 -12.73 43.88 32.22
C ARG A 165 -13.89 44.84 32.56
N GLY A 166 -15.09 44.59 32.03
CA GLY A 166 -16.27 45.45 32.21
C GLY A 166 -17.15 45.12 33.42
N LYS A 167 -16.82 44.09 34.21
CA LYS A 167 -17.55 43.75 35.44
C LYS A 167 -16.88 44.44 36.64
N PRO A 168 -17.47 45.47 37.26
CA PRO A 168 -17.01 45.95 38.55
C PRO A 168 -17.35 44.88 39.61
N GLY A 169 -16.36 44.52 40.42
CA GLY A 169 -16.58 43.85 41.70
C GLY A 169 -17.00 44.86 42.76
#